data_AF-A0A934C961-F1
#
_entry.id   AF-A0A934C961-F1
#
_cell.length_a   1.000
_cell.length_b   1.000
_cell.length_c   1.000
_cell.angle_alpha   90.00
_cell.angle_beta   90.00
_cell.angle_gamma   90.00
#
_symmetry.space_group_name_H-M   'P 1'
#
loop_
_entity.id
_entity.type
_entity.pdbx_description
1 polymer ?
#
loop_
_entity_poly.entity_id
_entity_poly.type
_entity_poly.pdbx_seq_one_letter_code
_entity_poly.pdbx_strand_id
1 'polypeptide(L)'
;MASDYLESSQRDAEEITKTLQQVDTLLASEKLHQLYQGDAAELRKNVRKMLVNVKTDLEALGNLEKDDPFKTDPTLANQRYKLIKNIETAKIDFEFEIIPAFEKLTKQIVEASKQNPPAQVDEQALPPPPAGEKWTVQKVLDTASQFVEQAARAGAIFTKAYTLAKALGLILGIPVP
;
A
#
# COMPACT_ATOMS: atom_id res chain seq x y z
N MET A 1 -3.59 -27.05 -10.05
CA MET A 1 -2.41 -26.28 -10.50
C MET A 1 -2.79 -24.94 -11.15
N ALA A 2 -3.52 -24.89 -12.28
CA ALA A 2 -3.92 -23.59 -12.87
C ALA A 2 -4.98 -22.82 -12.05
N SER A 3 -5.86 -23.53 -11.32
CA SER A 3 -6.84 -22.89 -10.41
C SER A 3 -6.17 -22.23 -9.21
N ASP A 4 -5.20 -22.92 -8.59
CA ASP A 4 -4.50 -22.44 -7.40
C ASP A 4 -3.67 -21.16 -7.69
N TYR A 5 -3.10 -21.06 -8.89
CA TYR A 5 -2.38 -19.87 -9.34
C TYR A 5 -3.32 -18.67 -9.52
N LEU A 6 -4.52 -18.88 -10.08
CA LEU A 6 -5.50 -17.81 -10.26
C LEU A 6 -6.03 -17.30 -8.93
N GLU A 7 -6.38 -18.20 -8.01
CA GLU A 7 -6.84 -17.83 -6.67
C GLU A 7 -5.74 -17.09 -5.88
N SER A 8 -4.48 -17.53 -5.97
CA SER A 8 -3.35 -16.83 -5.37
C SER A 8 -3.16 -15.45 -5.99
N SER A 9 -3.23 -15.36 -7.32
CA SER A 9 -3.06 -14.10 -8.04
C SER A 9 -4.15 -13.07 -7.69
N GLN A 10 -5.40 -13.51 -7.57
CA GLN A 10 -6.52 -12.66 -7.15
C GLN A 10 -6.33 -12.17 -5.71
N ARG A 11 -5.97 -13.05 -4.77
CA ARG A 11 -5.70 -12.65 -3.38
C ARG A 11 -4.58 -11.62 -3.27
N ASP A 12 -3.49 -11.80 -4.02
CA ASP A 12 -2.40 -10.82 -4.05
C ASP A 12 -2.87 -9.46 -4.55
N ALA A 13 -3.71 -9.44 -5.60
CA ALA A 13 -4.26 -8.22 -6.16
C ALA A 13 -5.26 -7.53 -5.21
N GLU A 14 -6.04 -8.29 -4.44
CA GLU A 14 -6.90 -7.78 -3.38
C GLU A 14 -6.08 -7.13 -2.26
N GLU A 15 -4.99 -7.76 -1.82
CA GLU A 15 -4.08 -7.19 -0.81
C GLU A 15 -3.37 -5.93 -1.32
N ILE A 16 -2.98 -5.90 -2.60
CA ILE A 16 -2.46 -4.69 -3.26
C ILE A 16 -3.52 -3.58 -3.26
N THR A 17 -4.78 -3.90 -3.59
CA THR A 17 -5.88 -2.94 -3.60
C THR A 17 -6.09 -2.32 -2.21
N LYS A 18 -6.12 -3.15 -1.16
CA LYS A 18 -6.23 -2.69 0.24
C LYS A 18 -5.05 -1.78 0.60
N THR A 19 -3.83 -2.20 0.24
CA THR A 19 -2.62 -1.43 0.52
C THR A 19 -2.61 -0.09 -0.21
N LEU A 20 -2.99 -0.07 -1.50
CA LEU A 20 -3.11 1.17 -2.29
C LEU A 20 -4.15 2.13 -1.70
N GLN A 21 -5.26 1.62 -1.15
CA GLN A 21 -6.27 2.45 -0.48
C GLN A 21 -5.72 3.09 0.82
N GLN A 22 -4.94 2.34 1.59
CA GLN A 22 -4.25 2.87 2.77
C GLN A 22 -3.22 3.93 2.36
N VAL A 23 -2.43 3.66 1.33
CA VAL A 23 -1.44 4.62 0.79
C VAL A 23 -2.11 5.89 0.28
N ASP A 24 -3.22 5.82 -0.48
CA ASP A 24 -3.95 7.02 -0.91
C ASP A 24 -4.44 7.85 0.28
N THR A 25 -4.93 7.20 1.34
CA THR A 25 -5.37 7.87 2.57
C THR A 25 -4.21 8.63 3.24
N LEU A 26 -3.04 8.00 3.33
CA LEU A 26 -1.84 8.64 3.90
C LEU A 26 -1.35 9.81 3.03
N LEU A 27 -1.32 9.62 1.71
CA LEU A 27 -0.91 10.65 0.75
C LEU A 27 -1.90 11.82 0.68
N ALA A 28 -3.16 11.60 1.08
CA ALA A 28 -4.17 12.64 1.19
C ALA A 28 -4.04 13.51 2.46
N SER A 29 -3.22 13.10 3.43
CA SER A 29 -3.15 13.74 4.74
C SER A 29 -2.65 15.18 4.66
N GLU A 30 -3.36 16.12 5.30
CA GLU A 30 -2.89 17.50 5.44
C GLU A 30 -1.56 17.58 6.19
N LYS A 31 -1.34 16.70 7.17
CA LYS A 31 -0.09 16.64 7.94
C LYS A 31 1.10 16.22 7.07
N LEU A 32 0.87 15.41 6.03
CA LEU A 32 1.92 15.10 5.06
C LEU A 32 2.35 16.35 4.29
N HIS A 33 1.41 17.20 3.87
CA HIS A 33 1.69 18.44 3.15
C HIS A 33 2.42 19.47 4.02
N GLN A 34 2.24 19.41 5.34
CA GLN A 34 2.98 20.25 6.29
C GLN A 34 4.43 19.78 6.48
N LEU A 35 4.66 18.46 6.45
CA LEU A 35 5.97 17.86 6.68
C LEU A 35 6.82 17.70 5.41
N TYR A 36 6.17 17.64 4.25
CA TYR A 36 6.82 17.44 2.95
C TYR A 36 6.58 18.62 2.02
N GLN A 37 7.67 19.24 1.56
CA GLN A 37 7.59 20.31 0.55
C GLN A 37 7.75 19.80 -0.90
N GLY A 38 7.88 18.48 -1.10
CA GLY A 38 7.95 17.89 -2.44
C GLY A 38 6.58 17.53 -3.01
N ASP A 39 6.59 16.96 -4.22
CA ASP A 39 5.38 16.56 -4.93
C ASP A 39 4.93 15.15 -4.55
N ALA A 40 4.15 15.04 -3.47
CA ALA A 40 3.43 13.82 -3.14
C ALA A 40 2.17 13.62 -4.00
N ALA A 41 1.73 14.63 -4.75
CA ALA A 41 0.50 14.61 -5.52
C ALA A 41 0.63 13.72 -6.76
N GLU A 42 1.78 13.71 -7.43
CA GLU A 42 2.00 12.82 -8.57
C GLU A 42 2.01 11.34 -8.13
N LEU A 43 2.67 11.01 -7.01
CA LEU A 43 2.61 9.66 -6.43
C LEU A 43 1.16 9.27 -6.08
N ARG A 44 0.42 10.17 -5.43
CA ARG A 44 -0.99 9.93 -5.08
C ARG A 44 -1.86 9.68 -6.31
N LYS A 45 -1.67 10.47 -7.36
CA LYS A 45 -2.37 10.28 -8.64
C LYS A 45 -2.07 8.91 -9.26
N ASN A 46 -0.82 8.47 -9.23
CA ASN A 46 -0.43 7.15 -9.73
C ASN A 46 -1.03 6.02 -8.88
N VAL A 47 -0.99 6.14 -7.56
CA VAL A 47 -1.65 5.22 -6.62
C VAL A 47 -3.15 5.11 -6.91
N ARG A 48 -3.85 6.24 -7.07
CA ARG A 48 -5.29 6.25 -7.37
C ARG A 48 -5.61 5.63 -8.73
N LYS A 49 -4.82 5.94 -9.77
CA LYS A 49 -4.99 5.36 -11.10
C LYS A 49 -4.86 3.83 -11.04
N MET A 50 -3.82 3.33 -10.37
CA MET A 50 -3.61 1.89 -10.20
C MET A 50 -4.71 1.23 -9.38
N LEU A 51 -5.11 1.86 -8.26
CA LEU A 51 -6.20 1.37 -7.41
C LEU A 51 -7.50 1.17 -8.20
N VAL A 52 -7.88 2.17 -9.01
CA VAL A 52 -9.07 2.09 -9.85
C VAL A 52 -8.93 0.95 -10.87
N ASN A 53 -7.80 0.89 -11.58
CA ASN A 53 -7.59 -0.13 -12.61
C ASN A 53 -7.67 -1.57 -12.03
N VAL A 54 -6.91 -1.85 -10.97
CA VAL A 54 -6.87 -3.18 -10.35
C VAL A 54 -8.24 -3.56 -9.79
N LYS A 55 -8.93 -2.63 -9.13
CA LYS A 55 -10.27 -2.88 -8.59
C LYS A 55 -11.28 -3.17 -9.69
N THR A 56 -11.29 -2.39 -10.77
CA THR A 56 -12.20 -2.61 -11.90
C THR A 56 -11.91 -3.94 -12.60
N ASP A 57 -10.64 -4.29 -12.80
CA ASP A 57 -10.27 -5.56 -13.44
C ASP A 57 -10.62 -6.77 -12.54
N LEU A 58 -10.44 -6.65 -11.21
CA LEU A 58 -10.86 -7.68 -10.25
C LEU A 58 -12.38 -7.85 -10.22
N GLU A 59 -13.15 -6.77 -10.17
CA GLU A 59 -14.61 -6.82 -10.22
C GLU A 59 -15.11 -7.45 -11.52
N ALA A 60 -14.51 -7.08 -12.66
CA ALA A 60 -14.83 -7.66 -13.96
C ALA A 60 -14.49 -9.15 -14.02
N LEU A 61 -13.35 -9.57 -13.45
CA LEU A 61 -12.95 -10.97 -13.38
C LEU A 61 -13.91 -11.78 -12.50
N GLY A 62 -14.28 -11.24 -11.33
CA GLY A 62 -15.22 -11.87 -10.41
C GLY A 62 -16.64 -11.98 -10.99
N ASN A 63 -17.08 -11.02 -11.81
CA ASN A 63 -18.35 -11.14 -12.53
C ASN A 63 -18.26 -12.20 -13.63
N LEU A 64 -17.17 -12.24 -14.38
CA LEU A 64 -16.93 -13.25 -15.41
C LEU A 64 -16.90 -14.68 -14.83
N GLU A 65 -16.35 -14.86 -13.62
CA GLU A 65 -16.37 -16.15 -12.91
C GLU A 65 -17.77 -16.56 -12.42
N LYS A 66 -18.68 -15.60 -12.20
CA LYS A 66 -20.09 -15.91 -11.90
C LYS A 66 -20.86 -16.30 -13.16
N ASP A 67 -20.58 -15.64 -14.28
CA ASP A 67 -21.26 -15.87 -15.56
C ASP A 67 -20.81 -17.19 -16.22
N ASP A 68 -19.54 -17.58 -16.05
CA ASP A 68 -18.98 -18.86 -16.55
C ASP A 68 -18.11 -19.56 -15.48
N PRO A 69 -18.74 -20.18 -14.46
CA PRO A 69 -18.02 -20.81 -13.34
C PRO A 69 -17.14 -21.98 -13.76
N PHE A 70 -17.58 -22.75 -14.76
CA PHE A 70 -16.87 -23.92 -15.27
C PHE A 70 -15.83 -23.60 -16.35
N LYS A 71 -15.70 -22.32 -16.73
CA LYS A 71 -14.70 -21.83 -17.68
C LYS A 71 -14.82 -22.47 -19.06
N THR A 72 -16.05 -22.78 -19.47
CA THR A 72 -16.37 -23.55 -20.68
C THR A 72 -16.71 -22.68 -21.87
N ASP A 73 -17.01 -21.40 -21.67
CA ASP A 73 -17.33 -20.48 -22.77
C ASP A 73 -16.04 -19.95 -23.43
N PRO A 74 -15.75 -20.34 -24.69
CA PRO A 74 -14.56 -19.88 -25.39
C PRO A 74 -14.58 -18.38 -25.72
N THR A 75 -15.75 -17.75 -25.76
CA THR A 75 -15.87 -16.30 -26.02
C THR A 75 -15.39 -15.49 -24.82
N LEU A 76 -15.61 -15.99 -23.60
CA LEU A 76 -15.17 -15.36 -22.34
C LEU A 76 -13.72 -15.66 -21.99
N ALA A 77 -13.12 -16.71 -22.56
CA ALA A 77 -11.73 -17.09 -22.33
C ALA A 77 -10.73 -15.96 -22.67
N ASN A 78 -10.95 -15.26 -23.78
CA ASN A 78 -10.10 -14.13 -24.19
C ASN A 78 -10.23 -12.94 -23.24
N GLN A 79 -11.43 -12.65 -22.74
CA GLN A 79 -11.67 -11.59 -21.78
C GLN A 79 -11.01 -11.92 -20.44
N ARG A 80 -11.17 -13.15 -19.95
CA ARG A 80 -10.51 -13.66 -18.74
C ARG A 80 -9.00 -13.51 -18.82
N TYR A 81 -8.39 -13.95 -19.93
CA TYR A 81 -6.95 -13.82 -20.15
C TYR A 81 -6.47 -12.35 -20.09
N LYS A 82 -7.19 -11.44 -20.75
CA LYS A 82 -6.85 -10.01 -20.73
C LYS A 82 -6.92 -9.42 -19.32
N LEU A 83 -7.96 -9.73 -18.55
CA LEU A 83 -8.12 -9.24 -17.18
C LEU A 83 -6.99 -9.73 -16.28
N ILE A 84 -6.66 -11.03 -16.33
CA ILE A 84 -5.53 -11.59 -15.58
C ILE A 84 -4.23 -10.90 -15.97
N LYS A 85 -3.98 -10.72 -17.28
CA LYS A 85 -2.78 -10.06 -17.76
C LYS A 85 -2.67 -8.61 -17.26
N ASN A 86 -3.78 -7.86 -17.24
CA ASN A 86 -3.80 -6.50 -16.73
C ASN A 86 -3.47 -6.47 -15.22
N ILE A 87 -4.08 -7.38 -14.44
CA ILE A 87 -3.80 -7.51 -13.01
C ILE A 87 -2.32 -7.82 -12.77
N GLU A 88 -1.75 -8.79 -13.48
CA GLU A 88 -0.31 -9.11 -13.36
C GLU A 88 0.59 -7.94 -13.76
N THR A 89 0.22 -7.19 -14.80
CA THR A 89 0.96 -5.98 -15.19
C THR A 89 0.89 -4.91 -14.09
N ALA A 90 -0.28 -4.69 -13.49
CA ALA A 90 -0.43 -3.74 -12.40
C ALA A 90 0.37 -4.13 -11.15
N LYS A 91 0.58 -5.44 -10.88
CA LYS A 91 1.47 -5.90 -9.80
C LYS A 91 2.93 -5.52 -10.05
N ILE A 92 3.36 -5.64 -11.30
CA ILE A 92 4.71 -5.22 -11.73
C ILE A 92 4.85 -3.70 -11.54
N ASP A 93 3.89 -2.92 -12.05
CA ASP A 93 3.91 -1.47 -11.89
C ASP A 93 3.89 -1.06 -10.40
N PHE A 94 3.13 -1.79 -9.57
CA PHE A 94 3.12 -1.59 -8.12
C PHE A 94 4.50 -1.82 -7.49
N GLU A 95 5.19 -2.89 -7.89
CA GLU A 95 6.54 -3.22 -7.40
C GLU A 95 7.61 -2.22 -7.85
N PHE A 96 7.58 -1.80 -9.10
CA PHE A 96 8.70 -1.07 -9.69
C PHE A 96 8.46 0.45 -9.79
N GLU A 97 7.22 0.92 -9.74
CA GLU A 97 6.90 2.35 -9.79
C GLU A 97 6.40 2.86 -8.43
N ILE A 98 5.38 2.22 -7.85
CA ILE A 98 4.74 2.72 -6.63
C ILE A 98 5.61 2.51 -5.39
N ILE A 99 6.11 1.30 -5.17
CA ILE A 99 6.90 0.99 -3.96
C ILE A 99 8.16 1.85 -3.85
N PRO A 100 9.01 1.99 -4.88
CA PRO A 100 10.25 2.76 -4.75
C PRO A 100 9.98 4.25 -4.50
N ALA A 101 8.97 4.81 -5.17
CA ALA A 101 8.55 6.19 -4.94
C ALA A 101 8.02 6.39 -3.52
N PHE A 102 7.20 5.45 -3.03
CA PHE A 102 6.65 5.48 -1.69
C PHE A 102 7.71 5.29 -0.60
N GLU A 103 8.67 4.40 -0.82
CA GLU A 103 9.82 4.19 0.05
C GLU A 103 10.66 5.47 0.18
N LYS A 104 10.97 6.10 -0.97
CA LYS A 104 11.71 7.37 -1.00
C LYS A 104 10.99 8.47 -0.22
N LEU A 105 9.69 8.64 -0.44
CA LEU A 105 8.87 9.61 0.30
C LEU A 105 8.89 9.31 1.80
N THR A 106 8.65 8.05 2.18
CA THR A 106 8.58 7.64 3.59
C THR A 106 9.91 7.89 4.30
N LYS A 107 11.04 7.54 3.67
CA LYS A 107 12.39 7.85 4.17
C LYS A 107 12.60 9.34 4.40
N GLN A 108 12.26 10.16 3.41
CA GLN A 108 12.39 11.62 3.51
C GLN A 108 11.57 12.20 4.66
N ILE A 109 10.34 11.70 4.86
CA ILE A 109 9.48 12.14 5.95
C ILE A 109 10.00 11.71 7.32
N VAL A 110 10.48 10.47 7.45
CA VAL A 110 11.11 9.99 8.69
C VAL A 110 12.33 10.84 9.02
N GLU A 111 13.20 11.10 8.05
CA GLU A 111 14.42 11.91 8.23
C GLU A 111 14.09 13.36 8.59
N ALA A 112 13.15 13.99 7.88
CA ALA A 112 12.69 15.34 8.19
C ALA A 112 12.10 15.45 9.60
N SER A 113 11.33 14.43 10.02
CA SER A 113 10.73 14.37 11.35
C SER A 113 11.77 14.11 12.45
N LYS A 114 12.90 13.48 12.14
CA LYS A 114 14.03 13.36 13.07
C LYS A 114 14.80 14.66 13.22
N GLN A 115 14.96 15.42 12.14
CA GLN A 115 15.63 16.72 12.16
C GLN A 115 14.78 17.78 12.87
N ASN A 116 13.46 17.71 12.72
CA ASN A 116 12.50 18.60 13.38
C ASN A 116 11.43 17.78 14.12
N PRO A 117 11.75 17.20 15.29
CA PRO A 117 10.82 16.39 16.04
C PRO A 117 9.60 17.19 16.51
N PRO A 118 8.38 16.63 16.45
CA PRO A 118 7.22 17.28 17.03
C PRO A 118 7.38 17.39 18.55
N ALA A 119 6.82 18.45 19.14
CA ALA A 119 6.91 18.67 20.59
C ALA A 119 6.19 17.58 21.41
N GLN A 120 5.14 17.00 20.83
CA GLN A 120 4.35 15.93 21.43
C GLN A 120 3.77 15.02 20.35
N VAL A 121 3.47 13.78 20.74
CA VAL A 121 2.75 12.81 19.91
C VAL A 121 1.30 12.75 20.37
N ASP A 122 0.37 12.65 19.44
CA ASP A 122 -1.03 12.40 19.76
C ASP A 122 -1.22 10.90 20.02
N GLU A 123 -1.17 10.51 21.31
CA GLU A 123 -1.32 9.11 21.72
C GLU A 123 -2.68 8.51 21.33
N GLN A 124 -3.73 9.32 21.16
CA GLN A 124 -5.07 8.84 20.83
C GLN A 124 -5.21 8.49 19.35
N ALA A 125 -4.43 9.13 18.48
CA ALA A 125 -4.42 8.89 17.04
C ALA A 125 -3.45 7.77 16.62
N LEU A 126 -2.59 7.31 17.54
CA LEU A 126 -1.61 6.26 17.29
C LEU A 126 -2.18 4.85 17.59
N PRO A 127 -1.70 3.81 16.89
CA PRO A 127 -2.01 2.43 17.27
C PRO A 127 -1.50 2.13 18.69
N PRO A 128 -2.03 1.11 19.39
CA PRO A 128 -1.56 0.76 20.72
C PRO A 128 -0.04 0.53 20.74
N PRO A 129 0.69 1.08 21.74
CA PRO A 129 2.11 0.83 21.87
C PRO A 129 2.37 -0.65 22.20
N PRO A 130 3.61 -1.13 22.01
CA PRO A 130 4.05 -2.43 22.54
C PRO A 130 3.71 -2.59 24.04
N ALA A 131 3.41 -3.82 24.45
CA ALA A 131 2.90 -4.12 25.78
C ALA A 131 3.81 -3.56 26.90
N GLY A 132 3.22 -2.79 27.82
CA GLY A 132 3.93 -2.20 28.95
C GLY A 132 4.65 -0.89 28.65
N GLU A 133 4.50 -0.33 27.45
CA GLU A 133 5.18 0.90 27.04
C GLU A 133 4.21 2.05 26.69
N LYS A 134 4.73 3.27 26.61
CA LYS A 134 3.99 4.47 26.16
C LYS A 134 4.62 5.03 24.89
N TRP A 135 3.83 5.73 24.09
CA TRP A 135 4.37 6.46 22.95
C TRP A 135 5.13 7.70 23.43
N THR A 136 6.37 7.81 22.97
CA THR A 136 7.15 9.04 23.05
C THR A 136 7.52 9.45 21.62
N VAL A 137 7.83 10.74 21.41
CA VAL A 137 8.28 11.25 20.11
C VAL A 137 9.45 10.41 19.59
N GLN A 138 10.45 10.16 20.42
CA GLN A 138 11.62 9.35 20.06
C GLN A 138 11.23 7.94 19.64
N LYS A 139 10.36 7.28 20.42
CA LYS A 139 9.93 5.91 20.13
C LYS A 139 9.13 5.82 18.84
N VAL A 140 8.28 6.81 18.54
CA VAL A 140 7.55 6.88 17.27
C VAL A 140 8.55 6.96 16.11
N LEU A 141 9.53 7.86 16.19
CA LEU A 141 10.52 8.04 15.12
C LEU A 141 11.42 6.81 14.94
N ASP A 142 11.84 6.16 16.03
CA ASP A 142 12.64 4.94 15.99
C ASP A 142 11.84 3.77 15.41
N THR A 143 10.58 3.62 15.82
CA THR A 143 9.68 2.56 15.31
C THR A 143 9.40 2.76 13.82
N ALA A 144 9.12 4.00 13.39
CA ALA A 144 8.94 4.31 11.97
C ALA A 144 10.19 3.98 11.15
N SER A 145 11.39 4.25 11.69
CA SER A 145 12.66 3.91 11.04
C SER A 145 12.85 2.39 10.91
N GLN A 146 12.54 1.65 11.98
CA GLN A 146 12.59 0.19 11.96
C GLN A 146 11.65 -0.40 10.91
N PHE A 147 10.45 0.15 10.74
CA PHE A 147 9.53 -0.27 9.69
C PHE A 147 10.09 -0.02 8.29
N VAL A 148 10.73 1.12 8.05
CA VAL A 148 11.40 1.37 6.76
C VAL A 148 12.50 0.33 6.48
N GLU A 149 13.30 -0.02 7.48
CA GLU A 149 14.33 -1.06 7.34
C GLU A 149 13.74 -2.46 7.12
N GLN A 150 12.64 -2.78 7.81
CA GLN A 150 11.92 -4.05 7.64
C GLN A 150 11.30 -4.16 6.24
N ALA A 151 10.75 -3.07 5.71
CA ALA A 151 10.19 -3.03 4.38
C ALA A 151 11.23 -3.41 3.31
N ALA A 152 12.47 -2.94 3.45
CA ALA A 152 13.56 -3.30 2.53
C ALA A 152 13.91 -4.80 2.54
N ARG A 153 13.55 -5.52 3.61
CA ARG A 153 13.83 -6.96 3.79
C ARG A 153 12.60 -7.84 3.54
N ALA A 154 11.42 -7.27 3.33
CA ALA A 154 10.20 -8.03 3.16
C ALA A 154 10.20 -8.80 1.83
N GLY A 155 9.88 -10.09 1.89
CA GLY A 155 9.90 -10.98 0.72
C GLY A 155 8.72 -10.78 -0.22
N ALA A 156 7.53 -10.46 0.31
CA ALA A 156 6.32 -10.22 -0.48
C ALA A 156 6.13 -8.73 -0.79
N ILE A 157 5.74 -8.43 -2.03
CA ILE A 157 5.64 -7.07 -2.58
C ILE A 157 4.64 -6.22 -1.77
N PHE A 158 3.42 -6.73 -1.53
CA PHE A 158 2.43 -6.02 -0.73
C PHE A 158 2.89 -5.80 0.73
N THR A 159 3.65 -6.73 1.29
CA THR A 159 4.21 -6.58 2.66
C THR A 159 5.20 -5.42 2.74
N LYS A 160 6.00 -5.18 1.68
CA LYS A 160 6.90 -4.00 1.61
C LYS A 160 6.09 -2.71 1.72
N ALA A 161 5.12 -2.52 0.81
CA ALA A 161 4.29 -1.33 0.76
C ALA A 161 3.49 -1.12 2.05
N TYR A 162 2.90 -2.18 2.60
CA TYR A 162 2.15 -2.14 3.85
C TYR A 162 3.03 -1.73 5.05
N THR A 163 4.25 -2.25 5.12
CA THR A 163 5.21 -1.87 6.18
C THR A 163 5.63 -0.40 6.04
N LEU A 164 5.83 0.10 4.83
CA LEU A 164 6.05 1.54 4.58
C LEU A 164 4.84 2.37 4.98
N ALA A 165 3.62 1.89 4.70
CA ALA A 165 2.39 2.57 5.09
C ALA A 165 2.28 2.67 6.61
N LYS A 166 2.65 1.62 7.36
CA LYS A 166 2.75 1.67 8.83
C LYS A 166 3.76 2.70 9.32
N ALA A 167 4.94 2.77 8.70
CA ALA A 167 5.95 3.77 9.05
C ALA A 167 5.42 5.19 8.88
N LEU A 168 4.84 5.48 7.71
CA LEU A 168 4.31 6.79 7.40
C LEU A 168 3.07 7.12 8.26
N GLY A 169 2.16 6.17 8.43
CA GLY A 169 0.98 6.30 9.29
C GLY A 169 1.34 6.64 10.73
N LEU A 170 2.40 6.03 11.27
CA LEU A 170 2.88 6.34 12.62
C LEU A 170 3.36 7.80 12.76
N ILE A 171 4.06 8.34 11.77
CA ILE A 171 4.50 9.74 11.77
C ILE A 171 3.32 10.69 11.61
N LEU A 172 2.41 10.35 10.69
CA LEU A 172 1.23 11.15 10.41
C LEU A 172 0.19 11.06 11.54
N GLY A 173 0.25 10.06 12.42
CA GLY A 173 -0.80 9.81 13.41
C GLY A 173 -2.10 9.33 12.73
N ILE A 174 -1.95 8.51 11.69
CA ILE A 174 -3.07 7.91 10.96
C ILE A 174 -2.96 6.40 11.14
N PRO A 175 -3.95 5.74 11.75
CA PRO A 175 -3.90 4.31 11.98
C PRO A 175 -3.96 3.56 10.64
N VAL A 176 -3.01 2.63 10.46
CA VAL A 176 -3.00 1.68 9.34
C VAL A 176 -3.34 0.32 9.93
N PRO A 177 -4.55 -0.21 9.65
CA PRO A 177 -5.02 -1.49 10.21
C PRO A 177 -4.21 -2.67 9.70
#